data_AF-A0A645BMQ9-F1
#
_entry.id   AF-A0A645BMQ9-F1
#
_cell.length_a   1.000
_cell.length_b   1.000
_cell.length_c   1.000
_cell.angle_alpha   90.00
_cell.angle_beta   90.00
_cell.angle_gamma   90.00
#
_symmetry.space_group_name_H-M   'P 1'
#
loop_
_entity.id
_entity.type
_entity.pdbx_description
1 polymer ?
#
loop_
_entity_poly.entity_id
_entity_poly.type
_entity_poly.pdbx_seq_one_letter_code
_entity_poly.pdbx_strand_id
1 'polypeptide(L)'
;MNFSTISLSYIFLGIFVVAILFYAYFKFVLIKSSDKSPDKDKIIGTMKKPEVWHERNKRMSYIALFWSVISLAVFVFLKYLYKSPIIPSFMIFIYLGVIVLSSVLFLPRKTRSK
;
A
#
# COMPACT_ATOMS: atom_id res chain seq x y z
N MET A 1 14.36 14.06 -17.02
CA MET A 1 13.36 15.12 -16.75
C MET A 1 13.51 15.51 -15.29
N ASN A 2 13.44 16.80 -14.98
CA ASN A 2 13.67 17.30 -13.61
C ASN A 2 12.36 17.90 -13.11
N PHE A 3 11.93 17.52 -11.91
CA PHE A 3 10.75 18.14 -11.27
C PHE A 3 11.21 19.12 -10.20
N SER A 4 10.43 20.17 -10.00
CA SER A 4 10.55 21.00 -8.81
C SER A 4 10.27 20.15 -7.57
N THR A 5 11.08 20.32 -6.54
CA THR A 5 10.90 19.69 -5.22
C THR A 5 9.48 19.91 -4.66
N ILE A 6 8.87 21.06 -4.97
CA ILE A 6 7.50 21.38 -4.57
C ILE A 6 6.51 20.40 -5.21
N SER A 7 6.52 20.28 -6.54
CA SER A 7 5.65 19.34 -7.25
C SER A 7 5.88 17.90 -6.81
N LEU A 8 7.14 17.51 -6.62
CA LEU A 8 7.50 16.18 -6.16
C LEU A 8 6.94 15.88 -4.76
N SER A 9 6.99 16.84 -3.83
CA SER A 9 6.42 16.67 -2.49
C SER A 9 4.92 16.37 -2.56
N TYR A 10 4.15 17.11 -3.36
CA TYR A 10 2.72 16.85 -3.52
C TYR A 10 2.41 15.52 -4.20
N ILE A 11 3.29 15.01 -5.06
CA ILE A 11 3.17 13.64 -5.59
C ILE A 11 3.27 12.61 -4.46
N PHE A 12 4.25 12.74 -3.56
CA PHE A 12 4.38 11.85 -2.40
C PHE A 12 3.20 11.97 -1.43
N LEU A 13 2.64 13.18 -1.27
CA LEU A 13 1.39 13.36 -0.53
C LEU A 13 0.21 12.61 -1.20
N GLY A 14 0.12 12.67 -2.53
CA GLY A 14 -0.85 11.89 -3.29
C GLY A 14 -0.69 10.38 -3.09
N ILE A 15 0.55 9.87 -3.13
CA ILE A 15 0.83 8.45 -2.86
C ILE A 15 0.43 8.07 -1.42
N PHE A 16 0.70 8.94 -0.44
CA PHE A 16 0.24 8.74 0.94
C PHE A 16 -1.29 8.58 1.01
N VAL A 17 -2.04 9.48 0.38
CA VAL A 17 -3.52 9.43 0.37
C VAL A 17 -4.02 8.14 -0.30
N VAL A 18 -3.44 7.75 -1.43
CA VAL A 18 -3.82 6.50 -2.11
C VAL A 18 -3.49 5.28 -1.24
N ALA A 19 -2.31 5.24 -0.64
CA ALA A 19 -1.88 4.13 0.20
C ALA A 19 -2.74 3.99 1.47
N ILE A 20 -3.13 5.10 2.11
CA ILE A 20 -4.00 5.04 3.30
C ILE A 20 -5.42 4.59 2.93
N LEU A 21 -5.94 4.99 1.76
CA LEU A 21 -7.21 4.50 1.25
C LEU A 21 -7.18 2.99 1.00
N PHE A 22 -6.08 2.46 0.42
CA PHE A 22 -5.91 1.02 0.27
C PHE A 22 -5.80 0.30 1.61
N TYR A 23 -5.08 0.85 2.58
CA TYR A 23 -5.03 0.30 3.93
C TYR A 23 -6.43 0.19 4.53
N ALA A 24 -7.22 1.27 4.48
CA ALA A 24 -8.57 1.33 4.98
C ALA A 24 -9.48 0.33 4.27
N TYR A 25 -9.39 0.23 2.94
CA TYR A 25 -10.12 -0.75 2.14
C TYR A 25 -9.82 -2.18 2.60
N PHE A 26 -8.56 -2.59 2.61
CA PHE A 26 -8.19 -3.95 3.02
C PHE A 26 -8.58 -4.22 4.48
N LYS A 27 -8.40 -3.24 5.37
CA LYS A 27 -8.77 -3.38 6.79
C LYS A 27 -10.28 -3.56 6.96
N PHE A 28 -11.08 -2.79 6.24
CA PHE A 28 -12.54 -2.87 6.27
C PHE A 28 -13.02 -4.24 5.77
N VAL A 29 -12.48 -4.70 4.65
CA VAL A 29 -12.77 -6.02 4.08
C VAL A 29 -12.42 -7.13 5.07
N LEU A 30 -11.28 -7.04 5.76
CA LEU A 30 -10.89 -8.01 6.80
C LEU A 30 -11.87 -8.04 7.97
N ILE A 31 -12.26 -6.87 8.49
CA ILE A 31 -13.19 -6.76 9.62
C ILE A 31 -14.56 -7.36 9.26
N LYS A 32 -15.08 -7.02 8.07
CA LYS A 32 -16.36 -7.55 7.58
C LYS A 32 -16.32 -9.01 7.12
N SER A 33 -15.13 -9.60 6.96
CA SER A 33 -14.96 -11.02 6.64
C SER A 33 -14.69 -11.89 7.88
N SER A 34 -14.66 -11.29 9.08
CA SER A 34 -14.39 -12.00 10.32
C SER A 34 -15.57 -12.88 10.76
N ASP A 35 -15.27 -13.97 11.48
CA ASP A 35 -16.25 -14.95 11.98
C ASP A 35 -17.36 -14.36 12.85
N LYS A 36 -17.16 -13.17 13.39
CA LYS A 36 -18.12 -12.46 14.24
C LYS A 36 -19.02 -11.47 13.48
N SER A 37 -18.89 -11.37 12.15
CA SER A 37 -19.62 -10.37 11.37
C SER A 37 -20.84 -10.96 10.66
N PRO A 38 -21.99 -10.28 10.68
CA PRO A 38 -23.20 -10.74 9.98
C PRO A 38 -23.08 -10.66 8.45
N ASP A 39 -22.08 -9.92 7.94
CA ASP A 39 -21.80 -9.78 6.51
C ASP A 39 -20.82 -10.84 5.96
N LYS A 40 -20.35 -11.78 6.80
CA LYS A 40 -19.35 -12.79 6.42
C LYS A 40 -19.77 -13.56 5.16
N ASP A 41 -21.00 -14.06 5.11
CA ASP A 41 -21.49 -14.87 3.99
C ASP A 41 -21.70 -14.05 2.71
N LYS A 42 -21.87 -12.72 2.80
CA LYS A 42 -21.92 -11.84 1.63
C LYS A 42 -20.55 -11.59 1.01
N ILE A 43 -19.50 -11.60 1.82
CA ILE A 43 -18.12 -11.28 1.38
C ILE A 43 -17.33 -12.55 1.04
N ILE A 44 -17.45 -13.59 1.86
CA ILE A 44 -16.78 -14.87 1.65
C ILE A 44 -17.62 -15.77 0.73
N GLY A 45 -18.95 -15.80 0.89
CA GLY A 45 -19.85 -16.60 0.05
C GLY A 45 -19.33 -18.03 -0.18
N THR A 46 -19.15 -18.40 -1.45
CA THR A 46 -18.65 -19.71 -1.90
C THR A 46 -17.15 -19.73 -2.22
N MET A 47 -16.36 -18.86 -1.60
CA MET A 47 -14.93 -18.76 -1.91
C MET A 47 -14.18 -20.04 -1.55
N LYS A 48 -13.41 -20.59 -2.52
CA LYS A 48 -12.75 -21.90 -2.39
C LYS A 48 -11.69 -22.00 -1.29
N LYS A 49 -11.04 -20.87 -0.93
CA LYS A 49 -9.96 -20.78 0.08
C LYS A 49 -10.01 -19.44 0.83
N PRO A 50 -10.97 -19.25 1.75
CA PRO A 50 -11.19 -17.97 2.43
C PRO A 50 -10.02 -17.57 3.34
N GLU A 51 -9.37 -18.53 3.97
CA GLU A 51 -8.23 -18.28 4.87
C GLU A 51 -7.03 -17.66 4.13
N VAL A 52 -6.68 -18.20 2.96
CA VAL A 52 -5.58 -17.67 2.12
C VAL A 52 -5.91 -16.27 1.64
N TRP A 53 -7.18 -16.01 1.29
CA TRP A 53 -7.62 -14.68 0.89
C TRP A 53 -7.57 -13.70 2.08
N HIS A 54 -7.98 -14.13 3.27
CA HIS A 54 -7.93 -13.30 4.48
C HIS A 54 -6.47 -12.96 4.85
N GLU A 55 -5.55 -13.93 4.81
CA GLU A 55 -4.13 -13.68 5.07
C GLU A 55 -3.52 -12.74 4.04
N ARG A 56 -3.89 -12.87 2.75
CA ARG A 56 -3.48 -11.95 1.68
C ARG A 56 -3.90 -10.51 1.97
N ASN A 57 -5.18 -10.28 2.26
CA ASN A 57 -5.68 -8.94 2.55
C ASN A 57 -5.05 -8.37 3.83
N LYS A 58 -4.78 -9.20 4.83
CA LYS A 58 -4.08 -8.79 6.05
C LYS A 58 -2.68 -8.28 5.74
N ARG A 59 -1.90 -9.03 4.96
CA ARG A 59 -0.56 -8.61 4.53
C ARG A 59 -0.61 -7.35 3.66
N MET A 60 -1.52 -7.28 2.69
CA MET A 60 -1.68 -6.10 1.83
C MET A 60 -2.08 -4.85 2.62
N SER A 61 -2.91 -4.99 3.65
CA SER A 61 -3.23 -3.90 4.58
C SER A 61 -1.96 -3.35 5.23
N TYR A 62 -1.11 -4.21 5.82
CA TYR A 62 0.13 -3.76 6.45
C TYR A 62 1.14 -3.16 5.45
N ILE A 63 1.25 -3.71 4.24
CA ILE A 63 2.12 -3.16 3.18
C ILE A 63 1.63 -1.75 2.78
N ALA A 64 0.32 -1.58 2.58
CA ALA A 64 -0.26 -0.28 2.25
C ALA A 64 -0.04 0.74 3.38
N LEU A 65 -0.19 0.31 4.65
CA LEU A 65 0.11 1.16 5.80
C LEU A 65 1.59 1.57 5.84
N PHE A 66 2.50 0.61 5.67
CA PHE A 66 3.94 0.86 5.64
C PHE A 66 4.30 1.90 4.57
N TRP A 67 3.81 1.72 3.35
CA TRP A 67 4.09 2.66 2.26
C TRP A 67 3.40 4.02 2.44
N SER A 68 2.26 4.08 3.13
CA SER A 68 1.65 5.35 3.51
C SER A 68 2.57 6.13 4.46
N VAL A 69 3.11 5.48 5.50
CA VAL A 69 4.02 6.12 6.48
C VAL A 69 5.30 6.59 5.79
N ILE A 70 5.90 5.78 4.93
CA ILE A 70 7.10 6.18 4.16
C ILE A 70 6.78 7.36 3.24
N SER A 71 5.67 7.31 2.50
CA SER A 71 5.30 8.40 1.58
C SER A 71 5.09 9.71 2.33
N LEU A 72 4.49 9.66 3.52
CA LEU A 72 4.31 10.82 4.38
C LEU A 72 5.66 11.35 4.90
N ALA A 73 6.55 10.47 5.34
CA ALA A 73 7.89 10.86 5.79
C ALA A 73 8.70 11.52 4.67
N VAL A 74 8.64 10.97 3.45
CA VAL A 74 9.29 11.57 2.27
C VAL A 74 8.66 12.91 1.92
N PHE A 75 7.33 13.04 1.98
CA PHE A 75 6.65 14.33 1.78
C PHE A 75 7.15 15.39 2.77
N VAL A 76 7.17 15.08 4.07
CA VAL A 76 7.64 16.00 5.12
C VAL A 76 9.10 16.38 4.89
N PHE A 77 9.95 15.41 4.57
CA PHE A 77 11.36 15.66 4.26
C PHE A 77 11.52 16.60 3.07
N LEU A 78 10.85 16.32 1.95
CA LEU A 78 10.94 17.13 0.73
C LEU A 78 10.34 18.53 0.90
N LYS A 79 9.25 18.65 1.68
CA LYS A 79 8.55 19.92 1.85
C LYS A 79 9.26 20.88 2.80
N TYR A 80 9.82 20.36 3.90
CA TYR A 80 10.32 21.20 5.01
C TYR A 80 11.83 21.14 5.22
N LEU A 81 12.49 20.03 4.87
CA LEU A 81 13.91 19.80 5.20
C LEU A 81 14.82 19.91 3.97
N TYR A 82 14.30 19.61 2.78
CA TYR A 82 15.08 19.57 1.56
C TYR A 82 15.23 20.96 0.91
N LYS A 83 16.47 21.45 0.84
CA LYS A 83 16.78 22.81 0.35
C LYS A 83 17.03 22.90 -1.16
N SER A 84 17.34 21.78 -1.83
CA SER A 84 17.61 21.82 -3.27
C SER A 84 16.30 21.95 -4.05
N PRO A 85 16.21 22.87 -5.03
CA PRO A 85 14.99 23.11 -5.79
C PRO A 85 14.71 22.02 -6.84
N ILE A 86 15.70 21.17 -7.16
CA ILE A 86 15.63 20.23 -8.27
C ILE A 86 15.95 18.82 -7.78
N ILE A 87 15.05 17.89 -8.10
CA ILE A 87 15.23 16.45 -7.88
C ILE A 87 14.99 15.73 -9.21
N PRO A 88 15.81 14.71 -9.55
CA PRO A 88 15.60 13.92 -10.76
C PRO A 88 14.25 13.19 -10.72
N SER A 89 13.46 13.31 -11.80
CA SER A 89 12.12 12.71 -11.85
C SER A 89 12.12 11.19 -11.81
N PHE A 90 13.24 10.55 -12.19
CA PHE A 90 13.34 9.10 -12.25
C PHE A 90 13.19 8.43 -10.87
N MET A 91 13.45 9.17 -9.78
CA MET A 91 13.26 8.66 -8.42
C MET A 91 11.82 8.22 -8.15
N ILE A 92 10.82 8.87 -8.77
CA ILE A 92 9.41 8.46 -8.62
C ILE A 92 9.19 7.07 -9.20
N PHE A 93 9.73 6.79 -10.39
CA PHE A 93 9.57 5.49 -11.03
C PHE A 93 10.28 4.37 -10.26
N ILE A 94 11.46 4.66 -9.70
CA ILE A 94 12.15 3.73 -8.80
C ILE A 94 11.28 3.49 -7.57
N TYR A 95 10.75 4.54 -6.95
CA TYR A 95 9.91 4.44 -5.75
C TYR A 95 8.64 3.59 -5.99
N LEU A 96 7.92 3.84 -7.08
CA LEU A 96 6.76 3.05 -7.48
C LEU A 96 7.15 1.60 -7.79
N GLY A 97 8.29 1.38 -8.46
CA GLY A 97 8.83 0.05 -8.71
C GLY A 97 9.07 -0.73 -7.42
N VAL A 98 9.63 -0.08 -6.39
CA VAL A 98 9.86 -0.71 -5.07
C VAL A 98 8.54 -1.02 -4.36
N ILE A 99 7.52 -0.17 -4.46
CA ILE A 99 6.17 -0.46 -3.92
C ILE A 99 5.59 -1.73 -4.56
N VAL A 100 5.66 -1.82 -5.89
CA VAL A 100 5.15 -2.97 -6.64
C VAL A 100 5.94 -4.23 -6.29
N LEU A 101 7.27 -4.15 -6.28
CA LEU A 101 8.14 -5.28 -5.95
C LEU A 101 7.87 -5.79 -4.53
N SER A 102 7.74 -4.87 -3.56
CA SER A 102 7.36 -5.19 -2.18
C SER A 102 6.02 -5.92 -2.15
N SER A 103 5.00 -5.37 -2.82
CA SER A 103 3.68 -5.99 -2.88
C SER A 103 3.74 -7.41 -3.44
N VAL A 104 4.50 -7.64 -4.52
CA VAL A 104 4.64 -8.97 -5.14
C VAL A 104 5.42 -9.95 -4.28
N LEU A 105 6.53 -9.52 -3.66
CA LEU A 105 7.38 -10.38 -2.84
C LEU A 105 6.69 -10.86 -1.56
N PHE A 106 5.84 -10.02 -0.97
CA PHE A 106 5.14 -10.33 0.26
C PHE A 106 3.78 -11.03 0.04
N LEU A 107 3.37 -11.26 -1.21
CA LEU A 107 2.23 -12.14 -1.52
C LEU A 107 2.56 -13.57 -1.09
N PRO A 108 1.61 -14.28 -0.43
CA PRO A 108 1.82 -15.66 -0.05
C PRO A 108 2.01 -16.51 -1.31
N ARG A 109 3.21 -17.10 -1.43
CA ARG A 109 3.52 -18.12 -2.43
C ARG A 109 2.51 -19.25 -2.28
N LYS A 110 2.04 -19.77 -3.40
CA LYS A 110 1.18 -20.96 -3.44
C LYS A 110 1.95 -22.07 -2.70
N THR A 111 1.57 -22.38 -1.47
CA THR A 111 2.07 -23.55 -0.78
C THR A 111 1.70 -24.72 -1.67
N ARG A 112 2.67 -25.30 -2.40
CA ARG A 112 2.51 -26.64 -2.96
C ARG A 112 2.36 -27.51 -1.73
N SER A 113 1.13 -27.85 -1.38
CA SER A 113 0.87 -29.02 -0.56
C SER A 113 1.58 -30.17 -1.26
N LYS A 114 2.67 -30.63 -0.67
CA LYS A 114 3.10 -32.01 -0.86
C LYS A 114 2.12 -32.89 -0.09
#